data_AF-A0A8J6N603-F1
#
_entry.id   AF-A0A8J6N603-F1
#
_cell.length_a   1.000
_cell.length_b   1.000
_cell.length_c   1.000
_cell.angle_alpha   90.00
_cell.angle_beta   90.00
_cell.angle_gamma   90.00
#
_symmetry.space_group_name_H-M   'P 1'
#
loop_
_entity.id
_entity.type
_entity.pdbx_description
1 polymer ?
#
loop_
_entity_poly.entity_id
_entity_poly.type
_entity_poly.pdbx_seq_one_letter_code
_entity_poly.pdbx_strand_id
1 'polypeptide(L)' 'MQELTSPQILLLKALAVNPSTKILSTKYMNKHKLSIGGIQYAQKKLEQMDLIEKKNQVWQVVDPVFRLWLSGF' A
#
# COMPACT_ATOMS: atom_id res chain seq x y z
N MET A 1 7.05 -1.49 19.71
CA MET A 1 6.56 -1.07 18.39
C MET A 1 6.84 -2.21 17.42
N GLN A 2 5.86 -2.73 16.70
CA GLN A 2 6.14 -3.72 15.65
C GLN A 2 6.66 -2.96 14.43
N GLU A 3 7.88 -3.27 14.00
CA GLU A 3 8.43 -2.73 12.76
C GLU A 3 7.63 -3.23 11.56
N LEU A 4 7.48 -2.38 10.53
CA LEU A 4 6.80 -2.78 9.30
C LEU A 4 7.63 -3.84 8.57
N THR A 5 6.96 -4.89 8.12
CA THR A 5 7.57 -5.95 7.30
C THR A 5 7.79 -5.48 5.86
N SER A 6 8.67 -6.15 5.10
CA SER A 6 8.93 -5.79 3.70
C SER A 6 7.67 -5.71 2.82
N PRO A 7 6.70 -6.66 2.89
CA PRO A 7 5.46 -6.53 2.12
C PRO A 7 4.61 -5.31 2.51
N GLN A 8 4.58 -4.95 3.79
CA GLN A 8 3.88 -3.75 4.27
C GLN A 8 4.54 -2.48 3.74
N ILE A 9 5.87 -2.38 3.83
CA ILE A 9 6.62 -1.24 3.29
C ILE A 9 6.40 -1.12 1.78
N LEU A 10 6.49 -2.24 1.05
CA LEU A 10 6.30 -2.25 -0.41
C LEU A 10 4.90 -1.83 -0.82
N LEU A 11 3.84 -2.35 -0.18
CA LEU A 11 2.48 -1.94 -0.48
C LEU A 11 2.23 -0.47 -0.13
N LEU A 12 2.75 0.00 1.01
CA LEU A 12 2.61 1.38 1.44
C LEU A 12 3.26 2.35 0.46
N LYS A 13 4.51 2.07 0.02
CA LYS A 13 5.18 2.84 -1.04
C LYS A 13 4.46 2.75 -2.38
N ALA A 14 3.97 1.56 -2.75
CA ALA A 14 3.22 1.36 -3.99
C ALA A 14 1.97 2.23 -4.04
N LEU A 15 1.20 2.29 -2.95
CA LEU A 15 -0.01 3.11 -2.84
C LEU A 15 0.31 4.61 -2.76
N ALA A 16 1.45 4.99 -2.20
CA ALA A 16 1.87 6.38 -2.19
C ALA A 16 2.08 6.93 -3.61
N VAL A 17 2.78 6.15 -4.45
CA VAL A 17 3.09 6.53 -5.83
C VAL A 17 1.93 6.24 -6.79
N ASN A 18 1.23 5.11 -6.60
CA ASN A 18 0.17 4.61 -7.50
C ASN A 18 -1.03 4.10 -6.66
N PRO A 19 -1.91 5.01 -6.20
CA PRO A 19 -3.23 4.63 -5.70
C PRO A 19 -3.99 3.82 -6.74
N SER A 20 -4.79 2.83 -6.30
CA SER A 20 -5.38 1.88 -7.24
C SER A 20 -6.68 1.27 -6.75
N THR A 21 -7.63 1.10 -7.68
CA THR A 21 -8.85 0.30 -7.45
C THR A 21 -8.58 -1.21 -7.52
N LYS A 22 -7.43 -1.63 -8.07
CA LYS A 22 -7.11 -3.03 -8.41
C LYS A 22 -5.70 -3.43 -7.95
N ILE A 23 -5.46 -3.33 -6.64
CA ILE A 23 -4.16 -3.70 -6.03
C ILE A 23 -3.79 -5.18 -6.23
N LEU A 24 -4.77 -6.06 -6.44
CA LEU A 24 -4.55 -7.50 -6.72
C LEU A 24 -4.46 -7.83 -8.22
N SER A 25 -4.47 -6.84 -9.11
CA SER A 25 -4.30 -7.12 -10.54
C SER A 25 -2.87 -7.56 -10.84
N THR A 26 -2.69 -8.48 -11.79
CA THR A 26 -1.36 -8.94 -12.24
C THR A 26 -0.44 -7.78 -12.62
N LYS A 27 -0.99 -6.76 -13.28
CA LYS A 27 -0.25 -5.54 -13.65
C LYS A 27 0.28 -4.79 -12.42
N TYR A 28 -0.55 -4.60 -11.40
CA TYR A 28 -0.16 -3.89 -10.17
C TYR A 28 0.88 -4.71 -9.37
N MET A 29 0.61 -6.00 -9.20
CA MET A 29 1.51 -6.95 -8.52
C MET A 29 2.90 -6.96 -9.16
N ASN A 30 2.99 -7.13 -10.48
CA ASN A 30 4.25 -7.16 -11.19
C ASN A 30 5.00 -5.82 -11.13
N LYS A 31 4.28 -4.70 -11.28
CA LYS A 31 4.87 -3.35 -11.21
C LYS A 31 5.54 -3.10 -9.85
N HIS A 32 4.92 -3.56 -8.77
CA HIS A 32 5.36 -3.29 -7.41
C HIS A 32 6.10 -4.47 -6.75
N LYS A 33 6.41 -5.53 -7.51
CA LYS A 33 7.09 -6.75 -7.04
C LYS A 33 6.44 -7.36 -5.79
N LEU A 34 5.11 -7.37 -5.79
CA LEU A 34 4.28 -7.86 -4.70
C LEU A 34 3.54 -9.13 -5.11
N SER A 35 3.53 -10.13 -4.22
CA SER A 35 2.68 -11.31 -4.39
C SER A 35 1.26 -11.06 -3.90
N ILE A 36 0.29 -11.86 -4.34
CA ILE A 36 -1.11 -11.77 -3.91
C ILE A 36 -1.24 -11.89 -2.38
N GLY A 37 -0.58 -12.90 -1.79
CA GLY A 37 -0.60 -13.13 -0.34
C GLY A 37 0.11 -12.01 0.44
N GLY A 38 1.21 -11.48 -0.11
CA GLY A 38 1.90 -10.33 0.46
C GLY A 38 1.03 -9.08 0.52
N ILE A 39 0.26 -8.80 -0.55
CA ILE A 39 -0.69 -7.68 -0.58
C ILE A 39 -1.82 -7.89 0.40
N GLN A 40 -2.45 -9.06 0.43
CA GLN A 40 -3.57 -9.31 1.34
C GLN A 40 -3.14 -9.18 2.81
N TYR A 41 -1.97 -9.72 3.16
CA TYR A 41 -1.39 -9.58 4.49
C TYR A 41 -1.07 -8.12 4.83
N ALA A 42 -0.38 -7.42 3.93
CA ALA A 42 0.01 -6.03 4.12
C ALA A 42 -1.19 -5.10 4.20
N GLN A 43 -2.16 -5.25 3.29
CA GLN A 43 -3.37 -4.43 3.22
C GLN A 43 -4.12 -4.50 4.54
N LYS A 44 -4.41 -5.71 5.03
CA LYS A 44 -5.12 -5.90 6.30
C LYS A 44 -4.40 -5.23 7.47
N LYS A 45 -3.07 -5.34 7.54
CA LYS A 45 -2.28 -4.75 8.62
C LYS A 45 -2.17 -3.24 8.55
N LEU A 46 -1.93 -2.69 7.36
CA LEU A 46 -1.82 -1.25 7.14
C LEU A 46 -3.17 -0.54 7.34
N GLU A 47 -4.27 -1.17 6.92
CA GLU A 47 -5.64 -0.67 7.18
C GLU A 47 -5.95 -0.66 8.68
N GLN A 48 -5.59 -1.72 9.40
CA GLN A 48 -5.72 -1.76 10.88
C GLN A 48 -4.92 -0.68 11.61
N MET A 49 -3.82 -0.22 11.00
CA MET A 49 -2.95 0.83 11.53
C MET A 49 -3.36 2.24 11.05
N ASP A 50 -4.44 2.35 10.27
CA ASP A 50 -4.90 3.60 9.66
C ASP A 50 -3.84 4.27 8.75
N LEU A 51 -2.95 3.47 8.15
CA LEU A 51 -1.92 3.96 7.22
C LEU A 51 -2.43 3.98 5.77
N ILE A 52 -3.40 3.13 5.45
CA ILE A 52 -4.06 3.08 4.14
C ILE A 52 -5.57 2.99 4.32
N GLU A 53 -6.31 3.49 3.35
CA GLU A 53 -7.77 3.43 3.30
C GLU A 53 -8.25 3.09 1.89
N LYS A 54 -9.50 2.64 1.80
CA LYS A 54 -10.23 2.55 0.53
C LYS A 54 -11.26 3.68 0.44
N LYS A 55 -10.89 4.76 -0.26
CA LYS A 55 -11.77 5.92 -0.48
C LYS A 55 -12.23 5.96 -1.93
N ASN A 56 -13.54 6.11 -2.16
CA ASN A 56 -14.12 6.12 -3.51
C ASN A 56 -13.65 4.94 -4.39
N GLN A 57 -13.61 3.74 -3.80
CA GLN A 57 -13.11 2.50 -4.41
C GLN A 57 -11.60 2.44 -4.69
N VAL A 58 -10.84 3.48 -4.38
CA VAL A 58 -9.39 3.56 -4.59
C VAL A 58 -8.67 3.29 -3.27
N TRP A 59 -7.74 2.34 -3.26
CA TRP A 59 -6.79 2.19 -2.17
C TRP A 59 -5.74 3.29 -2.23
N GLN A 60 -5.49 3.95 -1.10
CA GLN A 60 -4.54 5.06 -0.98
C GLN A 60 -3.97 5.16 0.44
N VAL A 61 -2.87 5.90 0.59
CA VAL A 61 -2.35 6.32 1.91
C VAL A 61 -3.29 7.36 2.50
N VAL A 62 -3.60 7.23 3.80
CA VAL A 62 -4.55 8.12 4.51
C VAL A 62 -4.03 9.56 4.57
N ASP A 63 -2.80 9.74 5.06
CA ASP A 63 -2.21 11.06 5.25
C ASP A 63 -1.49 11.57 3.99
N PRO A 64 -1.89 12.73 3.41
CA PRO A 64 -1.27 13.28 2.21
C PRO A 64 0.20 13.71 2.37
N VAL A 65 0.61 14.16 3.56
CA VAL A 65 1.99 14.57 3.84
C VAL A 65 2.89 13.33 3.93
N PHE A 66 2.43 12.30 4.63
CA PHE A 66 3.10 11.01 4.71
C PHE A 66 3.20 10.34 3.35
N ARG A 67 2.13 10.43 2.54
CA ARG A 67 2.14 9.99 1.14
C ARG A 67 3.24 10.69 0.34
N LEU A 68 3.33 12.03 0.45
CA LEU A 68 4.35 12.81 -0.25
C LEU A 68 5.76 12.37 0.19
N TRP A 69 5.98 12.23 1.50
CA TRP A 69 7.24 11.76 2.07
C TRP A 69 7.64 10.36 1.53
N LEU A 70 6.69 9.42 1.49
CA LEU A 70 6.91 8.07 0.95
C LEU A 70 7.23 8.05 -0.55
N SER A 71 6.73 9.02 -1.31
CA SER A 71 6.93 9.10 -2.77
C SER A 71 8.28 9.70 -3.19
N GLY A 72 8.98 10.37 -2.27
CA GLY A 72 10.28 11.00 -2.52
C GLY A 72 11.50 10.09 -2.31
N PHE A 73 11.31 8.83 -1.88
CA PHE A 73 12.35 7.84 -1.57
C PHE A 73 12.09 6.48 -2.21
#